data_AF-A0A0Q5MWV5-F1
#
_entry.id   AF-A0A0Q5MWV5-F1
#
_cell.length_a   1.000
_cell.length_b   1.000
_cell.length_c   1.000
_cell.angle_alpha   90.00
_cell.angle_beta   90.00
_cell.angle_gamma   90.00
#
_symmetry.space_group_name_H-M   'P 1'
#
loop_
_entity.id
_entity.type
_entity.pdbx_description
1 polymer ?
#
loop_
_entity_poly.entity_id
_entity_poly.type
_entity_poly.pdbx_seq_one_letter_code
_entity_poly.pdbx_strand_id
1 'polypeptide(L)'
;MLKGKYLVFLSLLAIFFVNLASAQVKDTVLKPLDTTRAVPQKNIRIDSSSKRQDTTKVKYINPGKIAGRKAIFKSLIVPGWGQLYNNQLLRDKLNAKGEKTGHFWQKTYTLSKVGIIYGGFTLLTISYIDNRNNYKIFLKEATYRQLNPGKKENPDLIRYGDTNVTDAQAIYKRNTQIIIFSYVAVYGVQVIDAYVAARLNFFNIDDSVAMKIMPSLINSQNSMYGFNVMPALKVSLRF
;
A
#
# COMPACT_ATOMS: atom_id res chain seq x y z
N MET A 1 -31.09 13.15 -14.38
CA MET A 1 -30.86 12.16 -13.30
C MET A 1 -29.38 11.82 -13.02
N LEU A 2 -28.38 12.35 -13.75
CA LEU A 2 -26.97 11.97 -13.54
C LEU A 2 -26.26 12.68 -12.37
N LYS A 3 -26.67 13.91 -12.01
CA LYS A 3 -25.98 14.73 -10.99
C LYS A 3 -26.13 14.22 -9.54
N GLY A 4 -27.23 13.53 -9.23
CA GLY A 4 -27.47 12.99 -7.87
C GLY A 4 -26.58 11.79 -7.51
N LYS A 5 -26.19 10.98 -8.51
CA LYS A 5 -25.39 9.76 -8.27
C LYS A 5 -23.96 10.08 -7.83
N TYR A 6 -23.36 11.14 -8.37
CA TYR A 6 -22.01 11.58 -7.97
C TYR A 6 -21.99 12.22 -6.57
N LEU A 7 -23.08 12.88 -6.17
CA LEU A 7 -23.19 13.52 -4.86
C LEU A 7 -23.33 12.48 -3.73
N VAL A 8 -24.06 11.39 -3.98
CA VAL A 8 -24.12 10.24 -3.07
C VAL A 8 -22.77 9.52 -2.97
N PHE A 9 -22.05 9.38 -4.09
CA PHE A 9 -20.72 8.77 -4.09
C PHE A 9 -19.68 9.63 -3.36
N LEU A 10 -19.74 10.96 -3.52
CA LEU A 10 -18.87 11.91 -2.80
C LEU A 10 -19.15 11.91 -1.28
N SER A 11 -20.43 11.81 -0.90
CA SER A 11 -20.85 11.68 0.50
C SER A 11 -20.34 10.37 1.14
N LEU A 12 -20.47 9.24 0.44
CA LEU A 12 -19.95 7.95 0.91
C LEU A 12 -18.42 7.93 1.01
N LEU A 13 -17.71 8.60 0.11
CA LEU A 13 -16.26 8.76 0.17
C LEU A 13 -15.83 9.62 1.38
N ALA A 14 -16.55 10.70 1.68
CA ALA A 14 -16.27 11.57 2.81
C ALA A 14 -16.47 10.87 4.17
N ILE A 15 -17.53 10.06 4.29
CA ILE A 15 -17.81 9.27 5.51
C ILE A 15 -16.73 8.22 5.77
N PHE A 16 -16.11 7.68 4.71
CA PHE A 16 -15.03 6.70 4.82
C PHE A 16 -13.70 7.31 5.32
N PHE A 17 -13.41 8.58 4.98
CA PHE A 17 -12.18 9.25 5.43
C PHE A 17 -12.27 9.81 6.86
N VAL A 18 -13.46 10.21 7.33
CA VAL A 18 -13.64 10.74 8.70
C VAL A 18 -13.42 9.66 9.77
N ASN A 19 -13.66 8.38 9.47
CA ASN A 19 -13.49 7.28 10.43
C ASN A 19 -12.04 6.77 10.57
N LEU A 20 -11.09 7.21 9.74
CA LEU A 20 -9.67 6.86 9.90
C LEU A 20 -8.92 7.77 10.90
N ALA A 21 -9.52 8.89 11.30
CA ALA A 21 -8.84 9.91 12.11
C ALA A 21 -8.87 9.64 13.64
N SER A 22 -9.67 8.68 14.13
CA SER A 22 -9.92 8.50 15.57
C SER A 22 -9.22 7.28 16.21
N ALA A 23 -8.06 6.86 15.70
CA ALA A 23 -7.30 5.74 16.27
C ALA A 23 -5.87 6.15 16.65
N GLN A 24 -5.73 7.12 17.55
CA GLN A 24 -4.47 7.36 18.27
C GLN A 24 -4.76 7.52 19.77
N VAL A 25 -4.64 6.40 20.50
CA VAL A 25 -4.45 6.45 21.96
C VAL A 25 -2.97 6.80 22.19
N LYS A 26 -2.70 7.93 22.85
CA LYS A 26 -1.36 8.27 23.31
C LYS A 26 -1.06 7.47 24.57
N ASP A 27 -0.35 6.36 24.41
CA ASP A 27 0.23 5.65 25.56
C ASP A 27 1.38 6.47 26.15
N THR A 28 1.14 7.06 27.32
CA THR A 28 2.20 7.61 28.17
C THR A 28 2.66 6.51 29.12
N VAL A 29 3.46 5.57 28.62
CA VAL A 29 4.17 4.64 29.50
C VAL A 29 5.42 5.35 30.00
N LEU A 30 5.44 5.67 31.29
CA LEU A 30 6.63 6.14 31.99
C LEU A 30 7.73 5.08 31.84
N LYS A 31 8.89 5.48 31.30
CA LYS A 31 10.08 4.64 31.27
C LYS A 31 10.47 4.29 32.72
N PRO A 32 10.69 3.00 33.06
CA PRO A 32 11.25 2.66 34.36
C PRO A 32 12.63 3.29 34.52
N LEU A 33 12.89 3.84 35.70
CA LEU A 33 14.16 4.45 36.08
C LEU A 33 15.24 3.35 36.13
N ASP A 34 16.25 3.46 35.29
CA ASP A 34 17.41 2.56 35.25
C ASP A 34 18.29 2.81 36.50
N THR A 35 18.19 1.95 37.52
CA THR A 35 18.96 2.06 38.78
C THR A 35 20.31 1.36 38.78
N THR A 36 20.88 1.02 37.62
CA THR A 36 22.24 0.44 37.56
C THR A 36 23.29 1.48 37.13
N ARG A 37 23.40 2.58 37.88
CA ARG A 37 24.65 3.36 37.92
C ARG A 37 25.67 2.62 38.80
N ALA A 38 26.36 1.65 38.20
CA ALA A 38 27.63 1.17 38.74
C ALA A 38 28.74 2.16 38.35
N VAL A 39 29.51 2.58 39.34
CA VAL A 39 30.69 3.45 39.27
C VAL A 39 31.71 2.93 38.23
N PRO A 40 32.34 3.80 37.40
CA PRO A 40 33.35 3.33 36.47
C PRO A 40 34.68 3.08 37.20
N GLN A 41 34.99 1.82 37.51
CA GLN A 41 36.38 1.42 37.78
C GLN A 41 37.13 1.27 36.46
N LYS A 42 38.04 2.20 36.20
CA LYS A 42 39.01 2.15 35.10
C LYS A 42 40.05 1.07 35.41
N ASN A 43 39.91 -0.11 34.80
CA ASN A 43 40.99 -1.10 34.75
C ASN A 43 41.52 -1.28 33.34
N ILE A 44 42.84 -1.28 33.31
CA ILE A 44 43.81 -1.20 32.21
C ILE A 44 43.56 -2.27 31.13
N ARG A 45 43.71 -1.87 29.85
CA ARG A 45 43.67 -2.78 28.70
C ARG A 45 44.84 -3.76 28.75
N ILE A 46 44.54 -5.05 28.66
CA ILE A 46 45.49 -6.06 28.19
C ILE A 46 44.94 -6.57 26.86
N ASP A 47 45.54 -6.11 25.76
CA ASP A 47 45.35 -6.66 24.43
C ASP A 47 45.98 -8.05 24.40
N SER A 48 45.15 -9.09 24.22
CA SER A 48 45.44 -10.33 23.48
C SER A 48 44.42 -11.40 23.85
N SER A 49 43.33 -11.46 23.10
CA SER A 49 42.76 -12.75 22.74
C SER A 49 42.00 -12.60 21.44
N SER A 50 42.37 -13.45 20.48
CA SER A 50 41.58 -13.76 19.30
C SER A 50 40.09 -13.75 19.68
N LYS A 51 39.31 -12.89 19.03
CA LYS A 51 37.84 -12.92 19.12
C LYS A 51 37.41 -14.26 18.51
N ARG A 52 37.40 -15.32 19.32
CA ARG A 52 36.70 -16.55 19.03
C ARG A 52 35.25 -16.13 18.85
N GLN A 53 34.81 -16.07 17.60
CA GLN A 53 33.43 -15.83 17.25
C GLN A 53 32.65 -17.03 17.76
N ASP A 54 32.04 -16.85 18.92
CA ASP A 54 31.24 -17.84 19.62
C ASP A 54 30.11 -18.33 18.69
N THR A 55 30.29 -19.51 18.10
CA THR A 55 29.36 -20.12 17.14
C THR A 55 28.06 -20.57 17.81
N THR A 56 27.98 -20.48 19.14
CA THR A 56 26.81 -20.89 19.94
C THR A 56 25.72 -19.82 20.02
N LYS A 57 26.02 -18.55 19.72
CA LYS A 57 24.99 -17.50 19.62
C LYS A 57 24.39 -17.49 18.22
N VAL A 58 23.29 -18.22 18.04
CA VAL A 58 22.46 -18.11 16.83
C VAL A 58 22.01 -16.65 16.69
N LYS A 59 22.55 -15.94 15.71
CA LYS A 59 22.15 -14.58 15.39
C LYS A 59 20.67 -14.59 15.04
N TYR A 60 19.82 -13.96 15.85
CA TYR A 60 18.40 -13.82 15.53
C TYR A 60 18.26 -13.03 14.22
N ILE A 61 17.63 -13.67 13.23
CA ILE A 61 17.34 -13.07 11.93
C ILE A 61 15.84 -12.78 11.90
N ASN A 62 15.43 -11.52 11.79
CA ASN A 62 14.02 -11.17 11.68
C ASN A 62 13.50 -11.50 10.26
N PRO A 63 12.67 -12.54 10.08
CA PRO A 63 12.26 -13.02 8.76
C PRO A 63 11.45 -11.97 8.00
N GLY A 64 10.62 -11.18 8.69
CA GLY A 64 9.88 -10.09 8.08
C GLY A 64 10.77 -9.01 7.47
N LYS A 65 12.02 -8.82 7.96
CA LYS A 65 12.90 -7.75 7.42
C LYS A 65 13.44 -8.21 6.07
N ILE A 66 13.75 -9.49 5.98
CA ILE A 66 14.19 -10.14 4.75
C ILE A 66 13.04 -10.20 3.74
N ALA A 67 11.86 -10.60 4.17
CA ALA A 67 10.68 -10.64 3.30
C ALA A 67 10.32 -9.26 2.76
N GLY A 68 10.32 -8.22 3.62
CA GLY A 68 10.14 -6.84 3.19
C GLY A 68 11.15 -6.42 2.13
N ARG A 69 12.44 -6.68 2.35
CA ARG A 69 13.49 -6.38 1.37
C ARG A 69 13.28 -7.14 0.05
N LYS A 70 12.94 -8.42 0.10
CA LYS A 70 12.64 -9.23 -1.09
C LYS A 70 11.44 -8.68 -1.85
N ALA A 71 10.38 -8.25 -1.15
CA ALA A 71 9.21 -7.63 -1.76
C ALA A 71 9.56 -6.31 -2.47
N ILE A 72 10.39 -5.46 -1.85
CA ILE A 72 10.90 -4.24 -2.49
C ILE A 72 11.64 -4.60 -3.78
N PHE A 73 12.66 -5.47 -3.72
CA PHE A 73 13.44 -5.82 -4.90
C PHE A 73 12.56 -6.37 -6.03
N LYS A 74 11.58 -7.22 -5.71
CA LYS A 74 10.65 -7.75 -6.71
C LYS A 74 9.78 -6.64 -7.33
N SER A 75 9.19 -5.76 -6.52
CA SER A 75 8.38 -4.64 -7.00
C SER A 75 9.19 -3.60 -7.78
N LEU A 76 10.49 -3.48 -7.51
CA LEU A 76 11.37 -2.59 -8.26
C LEU A 76 11.62 -3.12 -9.69
N ILE A 77 11.83 -4.43 -9.84
CA ILE A 77 12.09 -5.03 -11.16
C ILE A 77 10.82 -4.99 -12.02
N VAL A 78 9.69 -5.46 -11.47
CA VAL A 78 8.42 -5.51 -12.20
C VAL A 78 7.30 -4.92 -11.33
N PRO A 79 6.56 -3.91 -11.85
CA PRO A 79 5.39 -3.38 -11.18
C PRO A 79 4.41 -4.48 -10.75
N GLY A 80 3.98 -4.44 -9.48
CA GLY A 80 3.07 -5.44 -8.91
C GLY A 80 3.68 -6.80 -8.51
N TRP A 81 4.96 -7.10 -8.79
CA TRP A 81 5.54 -8.41 -8.45
C TRP A 81 5.67 -8.64 -6.94
N GLY A 82 5.97 -7.61 -6.15
CA GLY A 82 5.97 -7.76 -4.70
C GLY A 82 4.59 -8.13 -4.14
N GLN A 83 3.49 -7.73 -4.79
CA GLN A 83 2.13 -8.13 -4.40
C GLN A 83 1.91 -9.63 -4.61
N LEU A 84 2.36 -10.16 -5.75
CA LEU A 84 2.33 -11.60 -6.05
C LEU A 84 3.18 -12.40 -5.06
N TYR A 85 4.37 -11.90 -4.71
CA TYR A 85 5.23 -12.51 -3.72
C TYR A 85 4.57 -12.58 -2.34
N ASN A 86 3.91 -11.49 -1.91
CA ASN A 86 3.19 -11.48 -0.63
C ASN A 86 2.05 -12.49 -0.60
N ASN A 87 1.35 -12.69 -1.71
CA ASN A 87 0.32 -13.71 -1.81
C ASN A 87 0.92 -15.13 -1.80
N GLN A 88 2.12 -15.35 -2.37
CA GLN A 88 2.82 -16.63 -2.24
C GLN A 88 3.17 -16.94 -0.77
N LEU A 89 3.69 -15.96 -0.03
CA LEU A 89 3.98 -16.10 1.40
C LEU A 89 2.73 -16.46 2.22
N LEU A 90 1.57 -15.91 1.86
CA LEU A 90 0.29 -16.24 2.49
C LEU A 90 -0.20 -17.65 2.16
N ARG A 91 0.02 -18.12 0.93
CA ARG A 91 -0.40 -19.45 0.46
C ARG A 91 0.43 -20.59 1.04
N ASP A 92 1.68 -20.31 1.39
CA ASP A 92 2.57 -21.30 1.98
C ASP A 92 2.32 -21.49 3.49
N LYS A 93 1.51 -20.62 4.11
CA LYS A 93 1.07 -20.81 5.50
C LYS A 93 0.03 -21.93 5.57
N LEU A 94 0.39 -23.03 6.23
CA LEU A 94 -0.53 -24.11 6.58
C LEU A 94 -1.44 -23.64 7.73
N ASN A 95 -2.71 -24.05 7.74
CA ASN A 95 -3.57 -23.81 8.90
C ASN A 95 -3.10 -24.66 10.10
N ALA A 96 -3.67 -24.40 11.30
CA ALA A 96 -3.43 -25.20 12.51
C ALA A 96 -3.70 -26.72 12.34
N LYS A 97 -4.41 -27.14 11.29
CA LYS A 97 -4.67 -28.55 10.92
C LYS A 97 -3.72 -29.12 9.85
N GLY A 98 -2.74 -28.35 9.36
CA GLY A 98 -1.81 -28.78 8.31
C GLY A 98 -2.37 -28.73 6.88
N GLU A 99 -3.59 -28.21 6.69
CA GLU A 99 -4.26 -28.13 5.39
C GLU A 99 -4.03 -26.77 4.72
N LYS A 100 -3.92 -26.76 3.38
CA LYS A 100 -3.88 -25.53 2.58
C LYS A 100 -5.27 -24.90 2.56
N THR A 101 -5.44 -23.69 3.07
CA THR A 101 -6.73 -22.99 3.07
C THR A 101 -7.20 -22.72 1.65
N GLY A 102 -8.52 -22.66 1.43
CA GLY A 102 -9.09 -22.16 0.18
C GLY A 102 -8.78 -20.67 -0.02
N HIS A 103 -7.65 -20.34 -0.64
CA HIS A 103 -7.16 -18.97 -0.83
C HIS A 103 -7.74 -18.24 -2.06
N PHE A 104 -8.96 -18.60 -2.51
CA PHE A 104 -9.55 -18.01 -3.70
C PHE A 104 -9.72 -16.48 -3.55
N TRP A 105 -10.36 -16.04 -2.46
CA TRP A 105 -10.59 -14.62 -2.18
C TRP A 105 -9.29 -13.81 -2.08
N GLN A 106 -8.25 -14.37 -1.46
CA GLN A 106 -6.93 -13.73 -1.35
C GLN A 106 -6.23 -13.56 -2.70
N LYS A 107 -6.30 -14.59 -3.55
CA LYS A 107 -5.74 -14.55 -4.91
C LYS A 107 -6.46 -13.51 -5.76
N THR A 108 -7.79 -13.50 -5.73
CA THR A 108 -8.60 -12.50 -6.44
C THR A 108 -8.25 -11.09 -5.98
N TYR A 109 -8.18 -10.84 -4.67
CA TYR A 109 -7.77 -9.55 -4.12
C TYR A 109 -6.39 -9.10 -4.61
N THR A 110 -5.40 -10.01 -4.60
CA THR A 110 -4.05 -9.71 -5.10
C THR A 110 -4.04 -9.40 -6.60
N LEU A 111 -4.77 -10.18 -7.39
CA LEU A 111 -4.89 -9.95 -8.84
C LEU A 111 -5.59 -8.62 -9.13
N SER A 112 -6.64 -8.27 -8.40
CA SER A 112 -7.30 -6.97 -8.52
C SER A 112 -6.34 -5.82 -8.20
N LYS A 113 -5.52 -5.93 -7.15
CA LYS A 113 -4.46 -4.94 -6.85
C LYS A 113 -3.49 -4.78 -8.01
N VAL A 114 -2.98 -5.88 -8.54
CA VAL A 114 -2.04 -5.86 -9.69
C VAL A 114 -2.73 -5.24 -10.91
N GLY A 115 -3.98 -5.61 -11.19
CA GLY A 115 -4.77 -5.02 -12.26
C GLY A 115 -4.91 -3.50 -12.14
N ILE A 116 -5.16 -2.98 -10.94
CA ILE A 116 -5.24 -1.53 -10.68
C ILE A 116 -3.89 -0.85 -10.93
N ILE A 117 -2.78 -1.44 -10.49
CA ILE A 117 -1.42 -0.93 -10.73
C ILE A 117 -1.18 -0.80 -12.24
N TYR A 118 -1.39 -1.88 -13.00
CA TYR A 118 -1.21 -1.88 -14.45
C TYR A 118 -2.17 -0.93 -15.17
N GLY A 119 -3.41 -0.83 -14.70
CA GLY A 119 -4.38 0.15 -15.18
C GLY A 119 -3.86 1.59 -15.00
N GLY A 120 -3.34 1.92 -13.82
CA GLY A 120 -2.74 3.22 -13.53
C GLY A 120 -1.56 3.55 -14.45
N PHE A 121 -0.61 2.61 -14.62
CA PHE A 121 0.50 2.78 -15.55
C PHE A 121 0.05 2.94 -17.01
N THR A 122 -0.97 2.19 -17.43
CA THR A 122 -1.52 2.27 -18.80
C THR A 122 -2.14 3.64 -19.08
N LEU A 123 -2.96 4.15 -18.16
CA LEU A 123 -3.56 5.48 -18.27
C LEU A 123 -2.50 6.59 -18.32
N LEU A 124 -1.45 6.49 -17.49
CA LEU A 124 -0.32 7.42 -17.54
C LEU A 124 0.43 7.34 -18.87
N THR A 125 0.56 6.15 -19.45
CA THR A 125 1.25 5.94 -20.74
C THR A 125 0.51 6.56 -21.90
N ILE A 126 -0.80 6.32 -22.00
CA ILE A 126 -1.63 6.94 -23.03
C ILE A 126 -1.59 8.46 -22.86
N SER A 127 -1.77 8.96 -21.64
CA SER A 127 -1.70 10.39 -21.34
C SER A 127 -0.34 11.00 -21.72
N TYR A 128 0.76 10.28 -21.46
CA TYR A 128 2.11 10.73 -21.80
C TYR A 128 2.29 10.86 -23.31
N ILE A 129 1.89 9.84 -24.06
CA ILE A 129 1.99 9.81 -25.53
C ILE A 129 1.19 10.97 -26.11
N ASP A 130 -0.06 11.14 -25.68
CA ASP A 130 -0.94 12.20 -26.18
C ASP A 130 -0.37 13.59 -25.89
N ASN A 131 0.06 13.85 -24.64
CA ASN A 131 0.63 15.16 -24.29
C ASN A 131 1.95 15.40 -25.03
N ARG A 132 2.77 14.36 -25.23
CA ARG A 132 4.05 14.49 -25.94
C ARG A 132 3.85 14.73 -27.43
N ASN A 133 2.87 14.09 -28.05
CA ASN A 133 2.53 14.29 -29.46
C ASN A 133 1.99 15.70 -29.68
N ASN A 134 1.03 16.15 -28.86
CA ASN A 134 0.52 17.51 -28.91
C ASN A 134 1.65 18.53 -28.69
N TYR A 135 2.50 18.34 -27.66
CA TYR A 135 3.65 19.21 -27.44
C TYR A 135 4.53 19.39 -28.69
N LYS A 136 4.82 18.29 -29.42
CA LYS A 136 5.61 18.36 -30.66
C LYS A 136 4.89 19.15 -31.76
N ILE A 137 3.58 18.94 -31.92
CA ILE A 137 2.77 19.65 -32.91
C ILE A 137 2.77 21.15 -32.64
N PHE A 138 2.49 21.56 -31.40
CA PHE A 138 2.47 22.98 -31.02
C PHE A 138 3.86 23.60 -31.02
N LEU A 139 4.92 22.87 -30.64
CA LEU A 139 6.30 23.33 -30.74
C LEU A 139 6.71 23.60 -32.19
N LYS A 140 6.35 22.69 -33.12
CA LYS A 140 6.66 22.85 -34.54
C LYS A 140 5.97 24.09 -35.10
N GLU A 141 4.67 24.25 -34.83
CA GLU A 141 3.91 25.41 -35.30
C GLU A 141 4.43 26.73 -34.68
N ALA A 142 4.69 26.77 -33.36
CA ALA A 142 5.22 27.96 -32.70
C ALA A 142 6.57 28.39 -33.32
N THR A 143 7.46 27.43 -33.56
CA THR A 143 8.76 27.67 -34.21
C THR A 143 8.58 28.16 -35.64
N TYR A 144 7.65 27.56 -36.40
CA TYR A 144 7.37 27.96 -37.78
C TYR A 144 6.87 29.41 -37.86
N ARG A 145 5.91 29.80 -37.01
CA ARG A 145 5.36 31.17 -36.99
C ARG A 145 6.39 32.21 -36.56
N GLN A 146 7.29 31.83 -35.65
CA GLN A 146 8.41 32.69 -35.24
C GLN A 146 9.39 32.96 -36.40
N LEU A 147 9.65 31.96 -37.23
CA LEU A 147 10.53 32.08 -38.41
C LEU A 147 9.82 32.70 -39.63
N ASN A 148 8.49 32.60 -39.71
CA ASN A 148 7.68 33.08 -40.82
C ASN A 148 6.51 33.95 -40.33
N PRO A 149 6.75 35.23 -40.00
CA PRO A 149 5.71 36.11 -39.47
C PRO A 149 4.46 36.14 -40.36
N GLY A 150 3.29 35.91 -39.75
CA GLY A 150 1.99 35.92 -40.44
C GLY A 150 1.64 34.65 -41.24
N LYS A 151 2.54 33.68 -41.35
CA LYS A 151 2.24 32.38 -41.99
C LYS A 151 1.88 31.32 -40.97
N LYS A 152 0.98 30.41 -41.34
CA LYS A 152 0.56 29.25 -40.53
C LYS A 152 0.74 27.98 -41.36
N GLU A 153 1.41 26.97 -40.81
CA GLU A 153 1.73 25.73 -41.53
C GLU A 153 0.66 24.66 -41.30
N ASN A 154 0.28 24.44 -40.04
CA ASN A 154 -0.62 23.35 -39.67
C ASN A 154 -2.11 23.74 -39.88
N PRO A 155 -2.86 23.03 -40.76
CA PRO A 155 -4.28 23.27 -41.01
C PRO A 155 -5.15 23.22 -39.74
N ASP A 156 -4.84 22.31 -38.83
CA ASP A 156 -5.61 22.11 -37.59
C ASP A 156 -5.42 23.27 -36.61
N LEU A 157 -4.35 24.06 -36.78
CA LEU A 157 -3.98 25.14 -35.89
C LEU A 157 -4.25 26.55 -36.44
N ILE A 158 -4.83 26.65 -37.64
CA ILE A 158 -5.09 27.93 -38.30
C ILE A 158 -5.97 28.85 -37.44
N ARG A 159 -6.93 28.27 -36.72
CA ARG A 159 -7.90 28.99 -35.88
C ARG A 159 -7.29 29.59 -34.60
N TYR A 160 -6.11 29.13 -34.19
CA TYR A 160 -5.44 29.62 -32.98
C TYR A 160 -4.54 30.81 -33.31
N GLY A 161 -4.59 31.84 -32.46
CA GLY A 161 -3.63 32.94 -32.47
C GLY A 161 -2.25 32.49 -31.99
N ASP A 162 -1.24 33.33 -32.18
CA ASP A 162 0.16 32.97 -31.87
C ASP A 162 0.35 32.72 -30.38
N THR A 163 -0.27 33.55 -29.53
CA THR A 163 -0.30 33.38 -28.07
C THR A 163 -0.95 32.05 -27.66
N ASN A 164 -2.07 31.68 -28.29
CA ASN A 164 -2.73 30.40 -28.01
C ASN A 164 -1.85 29.20 -28.33
N VAL A 165 -1.07 29.25 -29.42
CA VAL A 165 -0.17 28.16 -29.82
C VAL A 165 0.97 28.02 -28.81
N THR A 166 1.59 29.13 -28.38
CA THR A 166 2.66 29.11 -27.37
C THR A 166 2.15 28.68 -26.00
N ASP A 167 0.94 29.10 -25.61
CA ASP A 167 0.32 28.71 -24.35
C ASP A 167 -0.01 27.22 -24.34
N ALA A 168 -0.60 26.71 -25.43
CA ALA A 168 -0.89 25.29 -25.60
C ALA A 168 0.41 24.46 -25.52
N GLN A 169 1.46 24.89 -26.22
CA GLN A 169 2.78 24.27 -26.12
C GLN A 169 3.27 24.19 -24.67
N ALA A 170 3.20 25.29 -23.92
CA ALA A 170 3.61 25.34 -22.51
C ALA A 170 2.76 24.42 -21.62
N ILE A 171 1.45 24.37 -21.85
CA ILE A 171 0.53 23.48 -21.15
C ILE A 171 0.89 22.01 -21.38
N TYR A 172 1.06 21.58 -22.64
CA TYR A 172 1.40 20.19 -22.95
C TYR A 172 2.77 19.81 -22.39
N LYS A 173 3.75 20.71 -22.42
CA LYS A 173 5.06 20.49 -21.79
C LYS A 173 4.94 20.25 -20.29
N ARG A 174 4.19 21.12 -19.58
CA ARG A 174 3.97 21.00 -18.13
C ARG A 174 3.22 19.71 -17.80
N ASN A 175 2.19 19.37 -18.56
CA ASN A 175 1.43 18.13 -18.35
C ASN A 175 2.31 16.89 -18.54
N THR A 176 3.18 16.85 -19.56
CA THR A 176 4.15 15.76 -19.71
C THR A 176 5.03 15.60 -18.47
N GLN A 177 5.51 16.70 -17.89
CA GLN A 177 6.31 16.67 -16.65
C GLN A 177 5.50 16.15 -15.46
N ILE A 178 4.25 16.59 -15.31
CA ILE A 178 3.33 16.09 -14.27
C ILE A 178 3.10 14.58 -14.42
N ILE A 179 2.93 14.10 -15.66
CA ILE A 179 2.74 12.67 -15.92
C ILE A 179 4.00 11.87 -15.56
N ILE A 180 5.20 12.34 -15.94
CA ILE A 180 6.47 11.72 -15.53
C ILE A 180 6.58 11.66 -14.00
N PHE A 181 6.26 12.75 -13.31
CA PHE A 181 6.24 12.77 -11.85
C PHE A 181 5.24 11.74 -11.28
N SER A 182 4.06 11.65 -11.90
CA SER A 182 3.01 10.71 -11.52
C SER A 182 3.44 9.25 -11.70
N TYR A 183 4.23 8.92 -12.73
CA TYR A 183 4.84 7.59 -12.88
C TYR A 183 5.71 7.23 -11.68
N VAL A 184 6.59 8.15 -11.27
CA VAL A 184 7.48 7.94 -10.12
C VAL A 184 6.66 7.78 -8.84
N ALA A 185 5.62 8.59 -8.66
CA ALA A 185 4.73 8.51 -7.51
C ALA A 185 4.01 7.16 -7.44
N VAL A 186 3.36 6.73 -8.52
CA VAL A 186 2.66 5.43 -8.59
C VAL A 186 3.66 4.28 -8.36
N TYR A 187 4.83 4.34 -8.99
CA TYR A 187 5.89 3.35 -8.83
C TYR A 187 6.41 3.28 -7.38
N GLY A 188 6.55 4.42 -6.69
CA GLY A 188 6.94 4.44 -5.28
C GLY A 188 5.86 3.84 -4.37
N VAL A 189 4.61 4.26 -4.55
CA VAL A 189 3.47 3.80 -3.75
C VAL A 189 3.28 2.28 -3.84
N GLN A 190 3.35 1.70 -5.04
CA GLN A 190 3.20 0.25 -5.19
C GLN A 190 4.35 -0.56 -4.54
N VAL A 191 5.57 -0.02 -4.50
CA VAL A 191 6.71 -0.64 -3.83
C VAL A 191 6.52 -0.61 -2.31
N ILE A 192 6.08 0.54 -1.78
CA ILE A 192 5.81 0.71 -0.35
C ILE A 192 4.68 -0.20 0.11
N ASP A 193 3.56 -0.26 -0.64
CA ASP A 193 2.44 -1.15 -0.30
C ASP A 193 2.90 -2.62 -0.23
N ALA A 194 3.71 -3.06 -1.19
CA ALA A 194 4.26 -4.42 -1.18
C ALA A 194 5.21 -4.64 0.00
N TYR A 195 6.04 -3.66 0.35
CA TYR A 195 6.94 -3.74 1.51
C TYR A 195 6.17 -3.89 2.83
N VAL A 196 5.17 -3.03 3.05
CA VAL A 196 4.37 -3.03 4.28
C VAL A 196 3.60 -4.34 4.41
N ALA A 197 2.96 -4.82 3.33
CA ALA A 197 2.27 -6.10 3.34
C ALA A 197 3.22 -7.28 3.64
N ALA A 198 4.43 -7.28 3.09
CA ALA A 198 5.45 -8.29 3.40
C ALA A 198 5.88 -8.23 4.87
N ARG A 199 5.99 -7.02 5.44
CA ARG A 199 6.38 -6.80 6.83
C ARG A 199 5.31 -7.30 7.80
N LEU A 200 4.04 -7.02 7.50
CA LEU A 200 2.88 -7.42 8.29
C LEU A 200 2.68 -8.95 8.29
N ASN A 201 3.05 -9.64 7.21
CA ASN A 201 2.95 -11.11 7.15
C ASN A 201 3.74 -11.86 8.23
N PHE A 202 4.79 -11.24 8.79
CA PHE A 202 5.63 -11.80 9.86
C PHE A 202 5.50 -11.02 11.17
N PHE A 203 4.52 -10.13 11.27
CA PHE A 203 4.19 -9.51 12.54
C PHE A 203 3.56 -10.58 13.43
N ASN A 204 4.06 -10.72 14.66
CA ASN A 204 3.58 -11.75 15.57
C ASN A 204 2.17 -11.36 16.02
N ILE A 205 1.19 -12.13 15.57
CA ILE A 205 -0.17 -12.12 16.13
C ILE A 205 -0.20 -13.43 16.88
N ASP A 206 -0.10 -13.39 18.21
CA ASP A 206 -0.13 -14.64 18.97
C ASP A 206 -1.47 -15.35 18.70
N ASP A 207 -1.39 -16.59 18.21
CA ASP A 207 -2.56 -17.45 17.95
C ASP A 207 -3.35 -17.78 19.23
N SER A 208 -2.85 -17.40 20.41
CA SER A 208 -3.59 -17.51 21.68
C SER A 208 -4.76 -16.54 21.75
N VAL A 209 -4.71 -15.41 21.04
CA VAL A 209 -5.76 -14.39 21.02
C VAL A 209 -6.78 -14.72 19.93
N ALA A 210 -7.72 -15.61 20.27
CA ALA A 210 -8.76 -16.06 19.35
C ALA A 210 -10.15 -15.77 19.91
N MET A 211 -11.02 -15.19 19.07
CA MET A 211 -12.44 -15.03 19.35
C MET A 211 -13.22 -16.16 18.67
N LYS A 212 -13.85 -17.02 19.47
CA LYS A 212 -14.69 -18.12 18.98
C LYS A 212 -16.16 -17.75 19.16
N ILE A 213 -16.86 -17.66 18.03
CA ILE A 213 -18.30 -17.42 17.95
C ILE A 213 -18.97 -18.74 17.57
N MET A 214 -19.93 -19.19 18.38
CA MET A 214 -20.69 -20.40 18.10
C MET A 214 -22.17 -20.20 18.41
N PRO A 215 -23.08 -20.79 17.61
CA PRO A 215 -24.50 -20.81 17.94
C PRO A 215 -24.71 -21.57 19.25
N SER A 216 -25.61 -21.07 20.07
CA SER A 216 -25.96 -21.63 21.37
C SER A 216 -27.46 -21.49 21.61
N LEU A 217 -27.97 -22.23 22.59
CA LEU A 217 -29.36 -22.13 23.04
C LEU A 217 -29.32 -21.73 24.51
N ILE A 218 -30.08 -20.71 24.88
CA ILE A 218 -30.25 -20.32 26.28
C ILE A 218 -31.66 -20.71 26.70
N ASN A 219 -31.76 -21.36 27.86
CA ASN A 219 -33.04 -21.76 28.41
C ASN A 219 -33.71 -20.56 29.10
N SER A 220 -34.97 -20.29 28.77
CA SER A 220 -35.74 -19.22 29.40
C SER A 220 -36.27 -19.72 30.75
N GLN A 221 -35.82 -19.11 31.86
CA GLN A 221 -36.13 -19.57 33.23
C GLN A 221 -37.62 -19.43 33.65
N ASN A 222 -38.50 -18.90 32.79
CA ASN A 222 -39.86 -18.51 33.15
C ASN A 222 -41.00 -19.36 32.57
N SER A 223 -40.74 -20.57 32.07
CA SER A 223 -41.79 -21.47 31.57
C SER A 223 -42.01 -22.66 32.49
N MET A 224 -43.09 -22.62 33.28
CA MET A 224 -43.50 -23.69 34.20
C MET A 224 -44.05 -24.93 33.47
N TYR A 225 -44.44 -24.78 32.19
CA TYR A 225 -44.83 -25.87 31.30
C TYR A 225 -44.37 -25.55 29.86
N GLY A 226 -43.48 -26.36 29.29
CA GLY A 226 -43.06 -26.31 27.87
C GLY A 226 -41.58 -26.03 27.62
N PHE A 227 -41.04 -26.62 26.54
CA PHE A 227 -39.65 -26.49 26.11
C PHE A 227 -39.44 -25.13 25.39
N ASN A 228 -39.06 -24.08 26.13
CA ASN A 228 -38.79 -22.74 25.57
C ASN A 228 -37.28 -22.45 25.51
N VAL A 229 -36.67 -22.73 24.36
CA VAL A 229 -35.27 -22.36 24.08
C VAL A 229 -35.21 -21.13 23.18
N MET A 230 -34.35 -20.17 23.53
CA MET A 230 -34.08 -18.99 22.68
C MET A 230 -32.76 -19.18 21.94
N PRO A 231 -32.70 -18.89 20.64
CA PRO A 231 -31.44 -18.89 19.91
C PRO A 231 -30.52 -17.81 20.48
N ALA A 232 -29.28 -18.18 20.73
CA ALA A 232 -28.26 -17.31 21.29
C ALA A 232 -26.93 -17.47 20.56
N LEU A 233 -26.06 -16.48 20.72
CA LEU A 233 -24.70 -16.51 20.19
C LEU A 233 -23.74 -16.54 21.38
N LYS A 234 -22.96 -17.62 21.51
CA LYS A 234 -21.91 -17.69 22.52
C LYS A 234 -20.62 -17.15 21.93
N VAL A 235 -20.09 -16.10 22.56
CA VAL A 235 -18.79 -15.51 22.25
C VAL A 235 -17.82 -15.90 23.36
N SER A 236 -16.67 -16.47 22.98
CA SER A 236 -15.58 -16.78 23.91
C SER A 236 -14.28 -16.21 23.38
N LEU A 237 -13.54 -15.53 24.27
CA LEU A 237 -12.23 -14.95 23.99
C LEU A 237 -11.18 -15.78 24.72
N ARG A 238 -10.16 -16.20 24.00
CA ARG A 238 -8.91 -16.73 24.57
C ARG A 238 -7.86 -15.63 24.42
N PHE A 239 -7.02 -15.43 25.43
CA PHE A 239 -5.87 -14.54 25.42
C PHE A 239 -4.66 -15.31 25.92
#